data_AF-A0A6A4GI67-F1
#
_entry.id   AF-A0A6A4GI67-F1
#
_cell.length_a   1.000
_cell.length_b   1.000
_cell.length_c   1.000
_cell.angle_alpha   90.00
_cell.angle_beta   90.00
_cell.angle_gamma   90.00
#
_symmetry.space_group_name_H-M   'P 1'
#
loop_
_entity.id
_entity.type
_entity.pdbx_description
1 polymer ?
#
loop_
_entity_poly.entity_id
_entity_poly.type
_entity_poly.pdbx_seq_one_letter_code
_entity_poly.pdbx_strand_id
1 'polypeptide(L)'
;FTNKISTLHCHLGLKHEFQYRQWCKANEFTSIIPKDVKIRKNAAEPAAASQTVIDDHAVPLPRKEWVLPYSDELFQQAAIEWLIETDQPISALEHPRFREIGIAACATNGVKIPTVFNHSFVHQIRILLTAHKLPGLVL
;
A
#
# COMPACT_ATOMS: atom_id res chain seq x y z
N PHE A 1 1.01 -18.37 20.94
CA PHE A 1 0.89 -19.74 20.38
C PHE A 1 1.91 -19.91 19.27
N THR A 2 3.07 -20.52 19.57
CA THR A 2 4.07 -20.83 18.54
C THR A 2 3.58 -22.05 17.76
N ASN A 3 3.40 -21.87 16.45
CA ASN A 3 2.92 -22.91 15.55
C ASN A 3 4.01 -24.00 15.38
N LYS A 4 3.98 -25.01 16.26
CA LYS A 4 4.87 -26.18 16.30
C LYS A 4 4.64 -27.18 15.15
N ILE A 5 3.94 -26.81 14.08
CA ILE A 5 3.77 -27.68 12.91
C ILE A 5 5.07 -27.79 12.10
N SER A 6 5.98 -26.80 12.21
CA SER A 6 7.28 -26.80 11.52
C SER A 6 8.31 -27.78 12.09
N THR A 7 8.10 -28.36 13.27
CA THR A 7 9.14 -29.17 13.95
C THR A 7 9.08 -30.65 13.60
N LEU A 8 7.90 -31.23 13.41
CA LEU A 8 7.76 -32.69 13.24
C LEU A 8 8.33 -33.19 11.92
N HIS A 9 7.99 -32.54 10.80
CA HIS A 9 8.51 -32.91 9.48
C HIS A 9 10.02 -32.67 9.37
N CYS A 10 10.53 -31.62 10.01
CA CYS A 10 11.97 -31.35 10.09
C CYS A 10 12.70 -32.40 10.94
N HIS A 11 12.13 -32.78 12.09
CA HIS A 11 12.67 -33.81 12.97
C HIS A 11 12.69 -35.19 12.29
N LEU A 12 11.60 -35.57 11.61
CA LEU A 12 11.52 -36.77 10.76
C LEU A 12 12.62 -36.74 9.69
N GLY A 13 12.82 -35.61 9.03
CA GLY A 13 13.88 -35.43 8.04
C GLY A 13 15.31 -35.46 8.60
N LEU A 14 15.51 -35.26 9.90
CA LEU A 14 16.84 -35.29 10.53
C LEU A 14 17.18 -36.64 11.17
N LYS A 15 16.19 -37.34 11.74
CA LYS A 15 16.40 -38.57 12.52
C LYS A 15 15.89 -39.84 11.83
N HIS A 16 14.87 -39.72 11.00
CA HIS A 16 14.14 -40.86 10.42
C HIS A 16 13.91 -40.72 8.90
N GLU A 17 14.79 -39.99 8.20
CA GLU A 17 14.65 -39.63 6.78
C GLU A 17 14.34 -40.83 5.89
N PHE A 18 15.08 -41.94 6.09
CA PHE A 18 14.93 -43.16 5.30
C PHE A 18 13.60 -43.87 5.54
N GLN A 19 13.23 -44.11 6.81
CA GLN A 19 11.99 -44.78 7.19
C GLN A 19 10.77 -43.99 6.74
N TYR A 20 10.82 -42.66 6.86
CA TYR A 20 9.75 -41.79 6.41
C TYR A 20 9.54 -41.84 4.89
N ARG A 21 10.63 -41.85 4.10
CA ARG A 21 10.53 -41.98 2.63
C ARG A 21 9.95 -43.33 2.22
N GLN A 22 10.34 -44.43 2.89
CA GLN A 22 9.78 -45.75 2.63
C GLN A 22 8.28 -45.79 2.95
N TRP A 23 7.88 -45.22 4.08
CA TRP A 23 6.46 -45.11 4.45
C TRP A 23 5.69 -44.27 3.43
N CYS A 24 6.23 -43.13 3.00
CA CYS A 24 5.61 -42.30 1.96
C CYS A 24 5.41 -43.10 0.67
N LYS A 25 6.42 -43.87 0.23
CA LYS A 25 6.32 -44.72 -0.97
C LYS A 25 5.27 -45.82 -0.82
N ALA A 26 5.20 -46.47 0.34
CA ALA A 26 4.24 -47.54 0.60
C ALA A 26 2.78 -47.06 0.69
N ASN A 27 2.57 -45.79 1.03
CA ASN A 27 1.25 -45.17 1.20
C ASN A 27 0.93 -44.15 0.08
N GLU A 28 1.70 -44.14 -1.00
CA GLU A 28 1.52 -43.22 -2.14
C GLU A 28 1.55 -41.72 -1.76
N PHE A 29 2.21 -41.37 -0.65
CA PHE A 29 2.37 -39.98 -0.24
C PHE A 29 3.61 -39.34 -0.84
N THR A 30 3.48 -38.04 -1.11
CA THR A 30 4.61 -37.20 -1.51
C THR A 30 5.39 -36.74 -0.27
N SER A 31 6.69 -37.01 -0.22
CA SER A 31 7.56 -36.54 0.88
C SER A 31 7.58 -35.00 0.97
N ILE A 32 7.39 -34.48 2.19
CA ILE A 32 7.42 -33.04 2.52
C ILE A 32 8.67 -32.72 3.37
N ILE A 33 9.66 -33.62 3.39
CA ILE A 33 10.96 -33.31 4.02
C ILE A 33 11.57 -32.11 3.28
N PRO A 34 12.10 -31.09 3.99
CA PRO A 34 12.64 -29.89 3.36
C PRO A 34 13.67 -30.16 2.25
N LYS A 35 14.51 -31.18 2.42
CA LYS A 35 15.46 -31.64 1.40
C LYS A 35 14.76 -32.09 0.11
N ASP A 36 13.73 -32.91 0.22
CA ASP A 36 12.98 -33.46 -0.92
C ASP A 36 12.21 -32.35 -1.64
N VAL A 37 11.60 -31.44 -0.88
CA VAL A 37 10.93 -30.25 -1.44
C VAL A 37 11.91 -29.39 -2.23
N LYS A 38 13.12 -29.16 -1.70
CA LYS A 38 14.16 -28.39 -2.39
C LYS A 38 14.63 -29.08 -3.68
N ILE A 39 14.83 -30.40 -3.65
CA ILE A 39 15.21 -31.17 -4.85
C ILE A 39 14.12 -31.04 -5.92
N ARG A 40 12.84 -31.20 -5.56
CA ARG A 40 11.73 -31.04 -6.52
C ARG A 40 11.66 -29.65 -7.11
N LYS A 41 11.82 -28.61 -6.28
CA LYS A 41 11.84 -27.22 -6.76
C LYS A 41 12.97 -27.02 -7.77
N ASN A 42 14.20 -27.41 -7.42
CA ASN A 42 15.36 -27.30 -8.30
C ASN A 42 15.19 -28.08 -9.62
N ALA A 43 14.52 -29.24 -9.59
CA ALA A 43 14.21 -30.01 -10.80
C ALA A 43 13.09 -29.38 -11.65
N ALA A 44 12.21 -28.58 -11.03
CA ALA A 44 11.16 -27.82 -11.71
C ALA A 44 11.61 -26.44 -12.21
N GLU A 45 12.71 -25.88 -11.68
CA GLU A 45 13.32 -24.62 -12.16
C GLU A 45 13.54 -24.57 -13.69
N PRO A 46 14.07 -25.61 -14.39
CA PRO A 46 14.22 -25.56 -15.84
C PRO A 46 12.87 -25.49 -16.60
N ALA A 47 11.77 -25.93 -15.99
CA ALA A 47 10.41 -25.81 -16.56
C ALA A 47 9.71 -24.50 -16.15
N ALA A 48 10.06 -23.93 -14.99
CA ALA A 48 9.50 -22.68 -14.45
C ALA A 48 10.24 -21.41 -14.92
N ALA A 49 11.44 -21.55 -15.52
CA ALA A 49 12.19 -20.44 -16.11
C ALA A 49 11.46 -19.75 -17.29
N SER A 50 10.40 -20.37 -17.81
CA SER A 50 9.45 -19.73 -18.71
C SER A 50 8.28 -19.22 -17.89
N GLN A 51 8.40 -18.02 -17.32
CA GLN A 51 7.24 -17.33 -16.78
C GLN A 51 6.22 -17.19 -17.91
N THR A 52 5.02 -17.75 -17.74
CA THR A 52 3.94 -17.57 -18.70
C THR A 52 3.66 -16.07 -18.83
N VAL A 53 3.69 -15.55 -20.06
CA VAL A 53 3.29 -14.17 -20.35
C VAL A 53 1.91 -13.97 -19.73
N ILE A 54 1.77 -12.92 -18.94
CA ILE A 54 0.49 -12.56 -18.32
C ILE A 54 -0.53 -12.40 -19.46
N ASP A 55 -1.65 -13.08 -19.31
CA ASP A 55 -2.75 -13.23 -20.28
C ASP A 55 -3.11 -11.93 -21.02
N ASP A 56 -3.49 -12.04 -22.29
CA ASP A 56 -3.91 -10.94 -23.19
C ASP A 56 -5.19 -10.23 -22.66
N HIS A 57 -5.85 -10.84 -21.67
CA HIS A 57 -6.99 -10.29 -20.94
C HIS A 57 -6.62 -9.47 -19.69
N ALA A 58 -5.34 -9.28 -19.39
CA ALA A 58 -4.89 -8.39 -18.32
C ALA A 58 -5.12 -6.92 -18.73
N VAL A 59 -6.30 -6.39 -18.39
CA VAL A 59 -6.59 -4.97 -18.54
C VAL A 59 -5.71 -4.19 -17.55
N PRO A 60 -4.86 -3.25 -18.00
CA PRO A 60 -4.13 -2.38 -17.10
C PRO A 60 -5.13 -1.67 -16.18
N LEU A 61 -5.00 -1.87 -14.86
CA LEU A 61 -5.75 -1.09 -13.90
C LEU A 61 -5.48 0.40 -14.17
N PRO A 62 -6.51 1.26 -14.14
CA PRO A 62 -6.28 2.70 -14.24
C PRO A 62 -5.25 3.06 -13.17
N ARG A 63 -4.21 3.81 -13.57
CA ARG A 63 -3.13 4.21 -12.67
C ARG A 63 -3.78 4.79 -11.43
N LYS A 64 -3.64 4.09 -10.30
CA LYS A 64 -4.10 4.60 -9.02
C LYS A 64 -3.40 5.94 -8.85
N GLU A 65 -4.18 7.03 -8.86
CA GLU A 65 -3.64 8.34 -8.52
C GLU A 65 -2.90 8.15 -7.19
N TRP A 66 -1.59 8.38 -7.18
CA TRP A 66 -0.80 8.28 -5.97
C TRP A 66 -1.26 9.44 -5.09
N VAL A 67 -2.27 9.17 -4.28
CA VAL A 67 -2.67 10.09 -3.21
C VAL A 67 -1.51 10.09 -2.24
N LEU A 68 -0.75 11.18 -2.24
CA LEU A 68 0.32 11.38 -1.27
C LEU A 68 -0.32 11.24 0.12
N PRO A 69 0.20 10.33 0.97
CA PRO A 69 -0.32 10.20 2.32
C PRO A 69 -0.15 11.54 3.05
N TYR A 70 -1.12 11.87 3.89
CA TYR A 70 -1.03 13.05 4.74
C TYR A 70 0.28 13.01 5.56
N SER A 71 1.01 14.12 5.55
CA SER A 71 2.16 14.39 6.42
C SER A 71 2.00 15.80 6.96
N ASP A 72 2.29 16.00 8.25
CA ASP A 72 2.23 17.32 8.88
C ASP A 72 3.17 18.33 8.19
N GLU A 73 4.32 17.87 7.66
CA GLU A 73 5.26 18.70 6.93
C GLU A 73 4.66 19.23 5.62
N LEU A 74 3.99 18.37 4.86
CA LEU A 74 3.32 18.75 3.60
C LEU A 74 2.14 19.69 3.87
N PHE A 75 1.40 19.44 4.95
CA PHE A 75 0.30 20.31 5.35
C PHE A 75 0.80 21.69 5.78
N GLN A 76 1.88 21.76 6.56
CA GLN A 76 2.49 23.03 6.96
C GLN A 76 3.03 23.80 5.76
N GLN A 77 3.71 23.13 4.83
CA GLN A 77 4.20 23.75 3.60
C GLN A 77 3.06 24.36 2.78
N ALA A 78 2.00 23.58 2.54
CA ALA A 78 0.81 24.05 1.83
C ALA A 78 0.10 25.20 2.56
N ALA A 79 0.09 25.18 3.90
CA ALA A 79 -0.47 26.26 4.71
C ALA A 79 0.35 27.56 4.59
N ILE A 80 1.68 27.46 4.57
CA ILE A 80 2.58 28.61 4.37
C ILE A 80 2.40 29.20 2.96
N GLU A 81 2.37 28.35 1.94
CA GLU A 81 2.11 28.79 0.55
C GLU A 81 0.76 29.52 0.46
N TRP A 82 -0.28 28.97 1.09
CA TRP A 82 -1.59 29.63 1.16
C TRP A 82 -1.53 31.00 1.86
N LEU A 83 -0.80 31.13 2.97
CA LEU A 83 -0.61 32.43 3.65
C LEU A 83 0.04 33.46 2.73
N ILE A 84 1.08 33.06 1.98
CA ILE A 84 1.81 33.94 1.06
C ILE A 84 0.91 34.36 -0.11
N GLU A 85 0.20 33.42 -0.72
CA GLU A 85 -0.66 33.69 -1.88
C GLU A 85 -1.85 34.60 -1.54
N THR A 86 -2.37 34.49 -0.32
CA THR A 86 -3.57 35.21 0.12
C THR A 86 -3.28 36.40 1.04
N ASP A 87 -2.00 36.73 1.22
CA ASP A 87 -1.48 37.80 2.08
C ASP A 87 -2.12 37.78 3.48
N GLN A 88 -2.20 36.57 4.07
CA GLN A 88 -2.82 36.37 5.37
C GLN A 88 -1.77 36.45 6.49
N PRO A 89 -2.13 36.98 7.66
CA PRO A 89 -1.24 37.00 8.81
C PRO A 89 -1.01 35.59 9.35
N ILE A 90 0.15 35.35 9.96
CA ILE A 90 0.51 34.05 10.57
C ILE A 90 -0.53 33.61 11.63
N SER A 91 -1.19 34.56 12.29
CA SER A 91 -2.26 34.28 13.26
C SER A 91 -3.47 33.58 12.66
N ALA A 92 -3.63 33.56 11.33
CA ALA A 92 -4.68 32.79 10.66
C ALA A 92 -4.54 31.28 10.89
N LEU A 93 -3.32 30.76 11.09
CA LEU A 93 -3.08 29.34 11.39
C LEU A 93 -3.56 28.95 12.81
N GLU A 94 -3.57 29.92 13.73
CA GLU A 94 -4.02 29.72 15.12
C GLU A 94 -5.55 29.77 15.25
N HIS A 95 -6.24 30.22 14.19
CA HIS A 95 -7.68 30.36 14.21
C HIS A 95 -8.35 28.99 14.43
N PRO A 96 -9.32 28.86 15.36
CA PRO A 96 -9.93 27.56 15.70
C PRO A 96 -10.46 26.77 14.50
N ARG A 97 -11.01 27.48 13.50
CA ARG A 97 -11.50 26.86 12.25
C ARG A 97 -10.39 26.32 11.36
N PHE A 98 -9.19 26.92 11.37
CA PHE A 98 -8.06 26.39 10.61
C PHE A 98 -7.58 25.07 11.21
N ARG A 99 -7.62 24.95 12.54
CA ARG A 99 -7.30 23.71 13.26
C ARG A 99 -8.25 22.55 12.91
N GLU A 100 -9.53 22.84 12.67
CA GLU A 100 -10.51 21.84 12.20
C GLU A 100 -10.14 21.27 10.82
N ILE A 101 -9.50 22.07 9.95
CA ILE A 101 -9.04 21.62 8.63
C ILE A 101 -7.91 20.60 8.79
N GLY A 102 -6.97 20.83 9.70
CA GLY A 102 -5.93 19.84 10.00
C GLY A 102 -6.50 18.52 10.50
N ILE A 103 -7.49 18.58 11.40
CA ILE A 103 -8.20 17.38 11.88
C ILE A 103 -8.93 16.66 10.74
N ALA A 104 -9.57 17.40 9.84
CA ALA A 104 -10.25 16.83 8.67
C ALA A 104 -9.28 16.22 7.65
N ALA A 105 -8.09 16.80 7.48
CA ALA A 105 -7.05 16.30 6.60
C ALA A 105 -6.45 14.96 7.08
N CYS A 106 -6.36 14.78 8.41
CA CYS A 106 -5.91 13.53 9.04
C CYS A 106 -6.97 12.43 9.12
N ALA A 107 -8.24 12.75 8.83
CA ALA A 107 -9.33 11.83 9.07
C ALA A 107 -9.34 10.69 8.03
N THR A 108 -9.19 9.45 8.50
CA THR A 108 -9.28 8.26 7.65
C THR A 108 -10.67 8.08 7.02
N ASN A 109 -11.69 8.64 7.67
CA ASN A 109 -13.08 8.65 7.19
C ASN A 109 -13.49 10.10 6.92
N GLY A 110 -14.15 10.36 5.79
CA GLY A 110 -14.52 11.73 5.40
C GLY A 110 -15.30 12.49 6.48
N VAL A 111 -14.85 13.71 6.80
CA VAL A 111 -15.48 14.58 7.81
C VAL A 111 -16.52 15.48 7.13
N LYS A 112 -17.71 15.59 7.74
CA LYS A 112 -18.74 16.55 7.30
C LYS A 112 -18.33 17.95 7.74
N ILE A 113 -17.67 18.67 6.85
CA ILE A 113 -17.32 20.07 7.00
C ILE A 113 -18.62 20.90 6.94
N PRO A 114 -19.04 21.59 8.02
CA PRO A 114 -20.29 22.35 8.03
C PRO A 114 -20.20 23.52 7.05
N THR A 115 -21.20 23.67 6.18
CA THR A 115 -21.26 24.59 5.02
C THR A 115 -21.26 26.09 5.35
N VAL A 116 -20.95 26.48 6.59
CA VAL A 116 -20.81 27.88 7.04
C VAL A 116 -19.42 28.47 6.79
N PHE A 117 -18.55 27.77 6.04
CA PHE A 117 -17.39 28.43 5.45
C PHE A 117 -17.92 29.53 4.53
N ASN A 118 -17.68 30.79 4.91
CA ASN A 118 -17.97 31.94 4.08
C ASN A 118 -17.59 31.60 2.63
N HIS A 119 -18.53 31.83 1.70
CA HIS A 119 -18.44 31.42 0.30
C HIS A 119 -17.10 31.79 -0.37
N SER A 120 -16.38 32.78 0.18
CA SER A 120 -15.02 33.16 -0.22
C SER A 120 -13.94 32.08 0.02
N PHE A 121 -13.98 31.37 1.15
CA PHE A 121 -12.88 30.48 1.59
C PHE A 121 -12.90 29.13 0.87
N VAL A 122 -14.08 28.49 0.76
CA VAL A 122 -14.22 27.24 -0.01
C VAL A 122 -13.95 27.47 -1.50
N HIS A 123 -14.33 28.65 -2.01
CA HIS A 123 -14.11 29.02 -3.40
C HIS A 123 -12.63 29.32 -3.69
N GLN A 124 -11.90 29.95 -2.75
CA GLN A 124 -10.44 30.11 -2.84
C GLN A 124 -9.72 28.77 -2.81
N ILE A 125 -10.04 27.88 -1.88
CA ILE A 125 -9.42 26.53 -1.81
C ILE A 125 -9.73 25.70 -3.07
N ARG A 126 -10.97 25.75 -3.56
CA ARG A 126 -11.36 25.03 -4.79
C ARG A 126 -10.65 25.56 -6.03
N ILE A 127 -10.43 26.88 -6.15
CA ILE A 127 -9.67 27.47 -7.25
C ILE A 127 -8.21 27.00 -7.23
N LEU A 128 -7.56 27.02 -6.06
CA LEU A 128 -6.14 26.62 -5.92
C LEU A 128 -5.92 25.12 -6.17
N LEU A 129 -6.79 24.25 -5.66
CA LEU A 129 -6.71 22.79 -5.91
C LEU A 129 -7.00 22.42 -7.38
N THR A 130 -7.74 23.25 -8.11
CA THR A 130 -8.00 23.03 -9.55
C THR A 130 -6.86 23.58 -10.42
N ALA A 131 -6.19 24.66 -10.00
CA ALA A 131 -5.07 25.26 -10.72
C ALA A 131 -3.81 24.36 -10.73
N HIS A 132 -3.57 23.60 -9.65
CA HIS A 132 -2.48 22.61 -9.60
C HIS A 132 -2.75 21.31 -10.39
N LYS A 133 -3.94 21.13 -11.00
CA LYS A 133 -4.31 19.96 -11.84
C LYS A 133 -4.26 20.24 -13.35
N LEU A 134 -3.48 21.21 -13.81
CA LEU A 134 -3.17 21.38 -15.25
C LEU A 134 -1.67 21.47 -15.54
N PRO A 135 -0.95 20.33 -15.60
CA PRO A 135 0.21 20.22 -16.46
C PRO A 135 -0.26 19.78 -17.86
N GLY A 136 -0.35 20.73 -18.80
CA GLY A 136 -0.30 20.43 -20.22
C GLY A 136 -1.59 20.55 -21.03
N LEU A 137 -1.73 21.68 -21.72
CA LEU A 137 -2.31 21.85 -23.06
C LEU A 137 -1.70 23.17 -23.59
N VAL A 138 -0.51 23.08 -24.23
CA VAL A 138 -0.31 23.12 -25.70
C VAL A 138 -0.77 24.45 -26.31
N LEU A 139 0.16 25.08 -27.04
CA LEU A 139 0.00 26.25 -27.90
C LEU A 139 -1.32 26.28 -28.69
#